data_AF-A0A453CJM0-F1
#
_entry.id   AF-A0A453CJM0-F1
#
_cell.length_a   1.000
_cell.length_b   1.000
_cell.length_c   1.000
_cell.angle_alpha   90.00
_cell.angle_beta   90.00
_cell.angle_gamma   90.00
#
_symmetry.space_group_name_H-M   'P 1'
#
loop_
_entity.id
_entity.type
_entity.pdbx_description
1 polymer ?
#
loop_
_entity_poly.entity_id
_entity_poly.type
_entity_poly.pdbx_seq_one_letter_code
_entity_poly.pdbx_strand_id
1 'polypeptide(L)'
;MFREVKWYFVVIAYLLAPVLGFCNAYGTGLTDMNMGYNYGKVALFVFAAWAGKDNGVVAGLVTCGLVKQLVLVSADLMHDFKTAHLTLTSPRSMLVGQAAGTLMGCVVAPLTFFLFYEAFDVGNPDGYWKAPYALIYRNMAILGVEGFSALPQHCLQLCAAFFAFAVLANLARDFLPRRLGRFVPLPMAMAVPFLVGASFAIDMCVGSLVVFLWHWLDGKKAALLIPAVASGLICGDGIWIFPSSLLALAKIKPPMCMKFTPGS
;
A
#
# COMPACT_ATOMS: atom_id res chain seq x y z
N MET A 1 7.33 23.60 -9.76
CA MET A 1 7.79 22.95 -8.51
C MET A 1 7.28 23.80 -7.35
N PHE A 2 6.55 23.21 -6.41
CA PHE A 2 5.75 23.89 -5.38
C PHE A 2 6.59 24.89 -4.55
N ARG A 3 6.23 26.19 -4.60
CA ARG A 3 6.93 27.27 -3.88
C ARG A 3 6.63 27.25 -2.37
N GLU A 4 5.58 26.51 -2.02
CA GLU A 4 5.05 26.29 -0.68
C GLU A 4 5.95 25.35 0.14
N VAL A 5 6.80 24.56 -0.53
CA VAL A 5 7.75 23.64 0.11
C VAL A 5 9.08 24.34 0.29
N LYS A 6 9.39 24.73 1.52
CA LYS A 6 10.70 25.30 1.85
C LYS A 6 11.79 24.23 1.72
N TRP A 7 12.93 24.62 1.17
CA TRP A 7 14.04 23.72 0.84
C TRP A 7 14.52 22.86 2.03
N TYR A 8 14.49 23.40 3.24
CA TYR A 8 14.96 22.70 4.44
C TYR A 8 14.08 21.49 4.79
N PHE A 9 12.78 21.49 4.46
CA PHE A 9 11.92 20.33 4.68
C PHE A 9 12.35 19.15 3.80
N VAL A 10 12.77 19.43 2.57
CA VAL A 10 13.26 18.41 1.64
C VAL A 10 14.57 17.82 2.14
N VAL A 11 15.51 18.67 2.59
CA VAL A 11 16.79 18.22 3.15
C VAL A 11 16.57 17.33 4.38
N ILE A 12 15.71 17.74 5.31
CA ILE A 12 15.40 16.95 6.52
C ILE A 12 14.74 15.62 6.14
N ALA A 13 13.80 15.63 5.19
CA ALA A 13 13.18 14.39 4.70
C ALA A 13 14.21 13.42 4.12
N TYR A 14 15.19 13.89 3.34
CA TYR A 14 16.27 13.05 2.80
C TYR A 14 17.24 12.54 3.87
N LEU A 15 17.40 13.25 4.99
CA LEU A 15 18.22 12.77 6.10
C LEU A 15 17.50 11.72 6.95
N LEU A 16 16.19 11.88 7.17
CA LEU A 16 15.38 10.96 7.98
C LEU A 16 14.96 9.70 7.23
N ALA A 17 14.67 9.82 5.94
CA ALA A 17 14.13 8.73 5.14
C ALA A 17 15.05 7.48 5.06
N PRO A 18 16.39 7.58 4.98
CA PRO A 18 17.26 6.40 5.01
C PRO A 18 17.19 5.63 6.34
N VAL A 19 17.06 6.33 7.47
CA VAL A 19 16.92 5.68 8.79
C VAL A 19 15.61 4.91 8.85
N LEU A 20 14.50 5.54 8.45
CA LEU A 20 13.19 4.89 8.36
C LEU A 20 13.21 3.74 7.33
N GLY A 21 13.91 3.92 6.22
CA GLY A 21 14.07 2.94 5.15
C GLY A 21 14.82 1.71 5.63
N PHE A 22 15.88 1.88 6.43
CA PHE A 22 16.60 0.77 7.04
C PHE A 22 15.71 -0.02 8.01
N CYS A 23 14.99 0.67 8.90
CA CYS A 23 14.06 0.03 9.84
C CYS A 23 12.95 -0.74 9.10
N ASN A 24 12.38 -0.14 8.04
CA ASN A 24 11.36 -0.78 7.22
C ASN A 24 11.93 -1.97 6.44
N ALA A 25 13.10 -1.84 5.81
CA ALA A 25 13.75 -2.95 5.10
C ALA A 25 14.05 -4.13 6.03
N TYR A 26 14.56 -3.87 7.23
CA TYR A 26 14.78 -4.91 8.24
C TYR A 26 13.47 -5.59 8.68
N GLY A 27 12.44 -4.79 9.00
CA GLY A 27 11.11 -5.30 9.36
C GLY A 27 10.51 -6.15 8.24
N THR A 28 10.52 -5.64 7.02
CA THR A 28 10.10 -6.34 5.81
C THR A 28 10.86 -7.64 5.61
N GLY A 29 12.18 -7.68 5.84
CA GLY A 29 12.96 -8.91 5.74
C GLY A 29 12.46 -10.02 6.67
N LEU A 30 12.06 -9.65 7.89
CA LEU A 30 11.56 -10.56 8.94
C LEU A 30 10.08 -10.93 8.79
N THR A 31 9.23 -9.98 8.42
CA THR A 31 7.77 -10.14 8.44
C THR A 31 7.14 -10.23 7.05
N ASP A 32 7.92 -10.04 5.99
CA ASP A 32 7.48 -9.99 4.58
C ASP A 32 6.41 -8.90 4.32
N MET A 33 6.46 -7.81 5.11
CA MET A 33 5.42 -6.78 5.12
C MET A 33 6.03 -5.39 5.00
N ASN A 34 5.71 -4.71 3.91
CA ASN A 34 6.19 -3.35 3.64
C ASN A 34 5.24 -2.29 4.22
N MET A 35 5.75 -1.44 5.12
CA MET A 35 4.98 -0.39 5.80
C MET A 35 5.24 1.02 5.26
N GLY A 36 5.83 1.17 4.06
CA GLY A 36 6.22 2.47 3.50
C GLY A 36 5.11 3.52 3.46
N TYR A 37 3.86 3.10 3.20
CA TYR A 37 2.70 3.99 3.25
C TYR A 37 2.41 4.56 4.66
N ASN A 38 2.65 3.78 5.71
CA ASN A 38 2.44 4.24 7.09
C ASN A 38 3.52 5.23 7.52
N TYR A 39 4.79 4.94 7.22
CA TYR A 39 5.88 5.89 7.44
C TYR A 39 5.69 7.19 6.68
N GLY A 40 5.21 7.12 5.43
CA GLY A 40 4.84 8.30 4.64
C GLY A 40 3.77 9.14 5.33
N LYS A 41 2.70 8.52 5.85
CA LYS A 41 1.65 9.23 6.60
C LYS A 41 2.16 9.87 7.90
N VAL A 42 3.09 9.22 8.62
CA VAL A 42 3.72 9.84 9.80
C VAL A 42 4.48 11.09 9.39
N ALA A 43 5.30 11.01 8.33
CA ALA A 43 6.01 12.17 7.80
C ALA A 43 5.03 13.28 7.37
N LEU A 44 3.94 12.89 6.70
CA LEU A 44 2.86 13.80 6.30
C LEU A 44 2.36 14.62 7.49
N PHE A 45 1.97 13.96 8.59
CA PHE A 45 1.45 14.67 9.77
C PHE A 45 2.48 15.59 10.40
N VAL A 46 3.74 15.16 10.53
CA VAL A 46 4.82 15.96 11.12
C VAL A 46 5.11 17.21 10.29
N PHE A 47 5.32 17.06 8.99
CA PHE A 47 5.65 18.18 8.11
C PHE A 47 4.44 19.08 7.83
N ALA A 48 3.23 18.53 7.75
CA ALA A 48 2.01 19.32 7.60
C ALA A 48 1.77 20.21 8.84
N ALA A 49 1.88 19.64 10.04
CA ALA A 49 1.75 20.40 11.29
C ALA A 49 2.83 21.48 11.41
N TRP A 50 4.07 21.17 11.02
CA TRP A 50 5.19 22.09 11.15
C TRP A 50 5.14 23.25 10.15
N ALA A 51 4.67 23.03 8.92
CA ALA A 51 4.59 24.06 7.90
C ALA A 51 3.40 25.05 8.09
N GLY A 52 2.47 24.76 9.00
CA GLY A 52 1.38 25.67 9.39
C GLY A 52 0.23 25.76 8.39
N LYS A 53 -0.77 26.60 8.68
CA LYS A 53 -2.06 26.62 7.98
C LYS A 53 -2.00 26.96 6.49
N ASP A 54 -1.11 27.87 6.10
CA ASP A 54 -1.12 28.40 4.73
C ASP A 54 -0.43 27.47 3.71
N ASN A 55 0.61 26.74 4.14
CA ASN A 55 1.43 25.92 3.24
C ASN A 55 1.56 24.44 3.68
N GLY A 56 0.97 24.07 4.82
CA GLY A 56 1.17 22.76 5.43
C GLY A 56 0.61 21.59 4.63
N VAL A 57 -0.49 21.79 3.92
CA VAL A 57 -1.09 20.73 3.08
C VAL A 57 -0.14 20.31 1.97
N VAL A 58 0.39 21.27 1.20
CA VAL A 58 1.30 20.99 0.08
C VAL A 58 2.65 20.49 0.59
N ALA A 59 3.21 21.11 1.63
CA ALA A 59 4.46 20.67 2.25
C ALA A 59 4.38 19.25 2.81
N GLY A 60 3.30 18.91 3.50
CA GLY A 60 3.03 17.58 4.03
C GLY A 60 2.89 16.53 2.92
N LEU A 61 2.15 16.83 1.84
CA LEU A 61 1.98 15.90 0.72
C LEU A 61 3.29 15.62 -0.03
N VAL A 62 4.09 16.66 -0.30
CA VAL A 62 5.36 16.51 -1.01
C VAL A 62 6.37 15.72 -0.17
N THR A 63 6.54 16.08 1.11
CA THR A 63 7.44 15.38 2.02
C THR A 63 6.98 13.94 2.30
N CYS A 64 5.67 13.71 2.42
CA CYS A 64 5.08 12.38 2.47
C CYS A 64 5.50 11.54 1.26
N GLY A 65 5.35 12.09 0.05
CA GLY A 65 5.72 11.40 -1.19
C GLY A 65 7.20 11.01 -1.21
N LEU A 66 8.08 11.94 -0.83
CA LEU A 66 9.53 11.71 -0.76
C LEU A 66 9.89 10.60 0.23
N VAL A 67 9.43 10.72 1.49
CA VAL A 67 9.73 9.72 2.54
C VAL A 67 9.12 8.37 2.17
N LYS A 68 7.85 8.35 1.76
CA LYS A 68 7.17 7.12 1.32
C LYS A 68 7.97 6.40 0.25
N GLN A 69 8.41 7.11 -0.79
CA GLN A 69 9.09 6.47 -1.93
C GLN A 69 10.43 5.87 -1.51
N LEU A 70 11.24 6.58 -0.73
CA LEU A 70 12.53 6.09 -0.24
C LEU A 70 12.37 4.86 0.68
N VAL A 71 11.41 4.91 1.59
CA VAL A 71 11.14 3.83 2.54
C VAL A 71 10.55 2.60 1.85
N LEU A 72 9.68 2.81 0.86
CA LEU A 72 9.07 1.76 0.06
C LEU A 72 10.13 1.02 -0.78
N VAL A 73 10.94 1.76 -1.55
CA VAL A 73 12.00 1.19 -2.41
C VAL A 73 13.03 0.41 -1.59
N SER A 74 13.36 0.87 -0.39
CA SER A 74 14.30 0.15 0.50
C SER A 74 13.75 -1.23 0.90
N ALA A 75 12.46 -1.35 1.15
CA ALA A 75 11.80 -2.61 1.49
C ALA A 75 11.61 -3.52 0.26
N ASP A 76 11.29 -2.97 -0.90
CA ASP A 76 11.18 -3.74 -2.13
C ASP A 76 12.55 -4.32 -2.54
N LEU A 77 13.62 -3.52 -2.44
CA LEU A 77 15.00 -4.01 -2.60
C LEU A 77 15.31 -5.17 -1.64
N MET A 78 14.85 -5.11 -0.39
CA MET A 78 15.02 -6.23 0.54
C MET A 78 14.34 -7.51 0.05
N HIS A 79 13.10 -7.42 -0.48
CA HIS A 79 12.42 -8.57 -1.08
C HIS A 79 13.19 -9.13 -2.28
N ASP A 80 13.72 -8.26 -3.15
CA ASP A 80 14.47 -8.67 -4.32
C ASP A 80 15.80 -9.35 -3.96
N PHE A 81 16.51 -8.83 -2.95
CA PHE A 81 17.73 -9.48 -2.46
C PHE A 81 17.44 -10.80 -1.73
N LYS A 82 16.35 -10.87 -0.97
CA LYS A 82 15.91 -12.11 -0.30
C LYS A 82 15.54 -13.19 -1.32
N THR A 83 14.78 -12.84 -2.34
CA THR A 83 14.44 -13.77 -3.43
C THR A 83 15.69 -14.19 -4.21
N ALA A 84 16.59 -13.25 -4.56
CA ALA A 84 17.86 -13.56 -5.19
C ALA A 84 18.71 -14.55 -4.37
N HIS A 85 18.75 -14.38 -3.04
CA HIS A 85 19.45 -15.30 -2.16
C HIS A 85 18.83 -16.71 -2.19
N LEU A 86 17.49 -16.80 -2.15
CA LEU A 86 16.77 -18.08 -2.20
C LEU A 86 16.90 -18.78 -3.56
N THR A 87 17.01 -18.03 -4.66
CA THR A 87 17.22 -18.59 -6.01
C THR A 87 18.70 -18.77 -6.37
N LEU A 88 19.62 -18.60 -5.42
CA LEU A 88 21.08 -18.67 -5.63
C LEU A 88 21.57 -17.73 -6.75
N THR A 89 20.86 -16.64 -6.98
CA THR A 89 21.17 -15.63 -7.98
C THR A 89 22.20 -14.66 -7.43
N SER A 90 23.10 -14.16 -8.30
CA SER A 90 24.15 -13.25 -7.86
C SER A 90 23.56 -11.90 -7.39
N PRO A 91 23.92 -11.41 -6.18
CA PRO A 91 23.40 -10.14 -5.66
C PRO A 91 23.90 -8.94 -6.49
N ARG A 92 25.07 -9.07 -7.14
CA ARG A 92 25.61 -8.03 -8.03
C ARG A 92 24.75 -7.88 -9.28
N SER A 93 24.35 -8.99 -9.90
CA SER A 93 23.45 -8.98 -11.06
C SER A 93 22.09 -8.39 -10.68
N MET A 94 21.56 -8.72 -9.50
CA MET A 94 20.31 -8.15 -9.00
C MET A 94 20.43 -6.63 -8.84
N LEU A 95 21.49 -6.13 -8.21
CA LEU A 95 21.72 -4.68 -8.03
C LEU A 95 21.80 -3.94 -9.38
N VAL A 96 22.51 -4.50 -10.35
CA VAL A 96 22.61 -3.90 -11.71
C VAL A 96 21.25 -3.92 -12.40
N GLY A 97 20.49 -5.02 -12.30
CA GLY A 97 19.14 -5.13 -12.84
C GLY A 97 18.19 -4.09 -12.25
N GLN A 98 18.23 -3.90 -10.93
CA GLN A 98 17.44 -2.90 -10.22
C GLN A 98 17.81 -1.47 -10.64
N ALA A 99 19.09 -1.18 -10.77
CA ALA A 99 19.55 0.13 -11.25
C ALA A 99 19.06 0.40 -12.67
N ALA A 100 19.18 -0.57 -13.59
CA ALA A 100 18.71 -0.46 -14.96
C ALA A 100 17.18 -0.30 -15.03
N GLY A 101 16.43 -1.10 -14.27
CA GLY A 101 14.97 -1.03 -14.18
C GLY A 101 14.50 0.31 -13.61
N THR A 102 15.17 0.82 -12.57
CA THR A 102 14.86 2.14 -11.98
C THR A 102 15.12 3.27 -12.98
N LEU A 103 16.25 3.24 -13.70
CA LEU A 103 16.57 4.23 -14.73
C LEU A 103 15.53 4.25 -15.85
N MET A 104 15.11 3.06 -16.30
CA MET A 104 14.05 2.93 -17.30
C MET A 104 12.71 3.46 -16.75
N GLY A 105 12.37 3.11 -15.50
CA GLY A 105 11.17 3.58 -14.82
C GLY A 105 11.10 5.10 -14.67
N CYS A 106 12.23 5.76 -14.40
CA CYS A 106 12.32 7.22 -14.35
C CYS A 106 11.92 7.91 -15.67
N VAL A 107 12.00 7.22 -16.81
CA VAL A 107 11.58 7.74 -18.12
C VAL A 107 10.17 7.27 -18.45
N VAL A 108 9.91 5.97 -18.37
CA VAL A 108 8.63 5.37 -18.80
C VAL A 108 7.48 5.80 -17.88
N ALA A 109 7.66 5.75 -16.56
CA ALA A 109 6.58 6.04 -15.62
C ALA A 109 5.99 7.47 -15.75
N PRO A 110 6.79 8.55 -15.78
CA PRO A 110 6.23 9.89 -15.97
C PRO A 110 5.61 10.07 -17.36
N LEU A 111 6.21 9.52 -18.42
CA LEU A 111 5.63 9.61 -19.78
C LEU A 111 4.27 8.93 -19.84
N THR A 112 4.14 7.73 -19.27
CA THR A 112 2.85 7.04 -19.18
C THR A 112 1.87 7.83 -18.32
N PHE A 113 2.29 8.36 -17.17
CA PHE A 113 1.43 9.19 -16.33
C PHE A 113 0.88 10.41 -17.07
N PHE A 114 1.73 11.18 -17.76
CA PHE A 114 1.31 12.35 -18.52
C PHE A 114 0.38 11.97 -19.69
N LEU A 115 0.64 10.87 -20.38
CA LEU A 115 -0.24 10.37 -21.43
C LEU A 115 -1.66 10.08 -20.89
N PHE A 116 -1.78 9.39 -19.76
CA PHE A 116 -3.08 9.13 -19.14
C PHE A 116 -3.73 10.40 -18.59
N TYR A 117 -2.94 11.31 -18.03
CA TYR A 117 -3.42 12.57 -17.46
C TYR A 117 -3.96 13.53 -18.53
N GLU A 118 -3.39 13.54 -19.73
CA GLU A 118 -3.90 14.34 -20.85
C GLU A 118 -5.04 13.65 -21.61
N ALA A 119 -5.00 12.32 -21.74
CA ALA A 119 -6.00 11.57 -22.50
C ALA A 119 -7.33 11.39 -21.76
N PHE A 120 -7.31 11.34 -20.43
CA PHE A 120 -8.47 11.11 -19.58
C PHE A 120 -8.64 12.22 -18.55
N ASP A 121 -9.89 12.48 -18.16
CA ASP A 121 -10.24 13.48 -17.16
C ASP A 121 -9.97 12.96 -15.73
N VAL A 122 -8.68 12.73 -15.43
CA VAL A 122 -8.20 12.15 -14.18
C VAL A 122 -8.39 13.16 -13.05
N GLY A 123 -9.19 12.78 -12.06
CA GLY A 123 -9.47 13.63 -10.89
C GLY A 123 -10.83 14.32 -10.91
N ASN A 124 -11.62 14.17 -11.99
CA ASN A 124 -13.00 14.64 -12.01
C ASN A 124 -13.86 13.85 -11.00
N PRO A 125 -14.51 14.51 -10.00
CA PRO A 125 -15.34 13.86 -9.00
C PRO A 125 -16.55 13.12 -9.56
N ASP A 126 -17.08 13.58 -10.70
CA ASP A 126 -18.27 13.05 -11.36
C ASP A 126 -17.94 12.13 -12.55
N GLY A 127 -16.66 12.09 -12.93
CA GLY A 127 -16.15 11.25 -14.00
C GLY A 127 -15.92 9.80 -13.58
N TYR A 128 -15.57 8.98 -14.57
CA TYR A 128 -15.17 7.58 -14.34
C TYR A 128 -13.78 7.48 -13.67
N TRP A 129 -12.85 8.37 -14.05
CA TRP A 129 -11.45 8.38 -13.61
C TRP A 129 -11.23 9.21 -12.35
N LYS A 130 -11.94 8.85 -11.27
CA LYS A 130 -11.81 9.54 -9.98
C LYS A 130 -10.42 9.28 -9.39
N ALA A 131 -9.88 10.26 -8.65
CA ALA A 131 -8.62 10.12 -7.91
C ALA A 131 -8.89 9.96 -6.40
N PRO A 132 -9.46 8.83 -5.94
CA PRO A 132 -9.92 8.69 -4.56
C PRO A 132 -8.77 8.82 -3.55
N TYR A 133 -7.60 8.26 -3.87
CA TYR A 133 -6.43 8.38 -3.01
C TYR A 133 -5.94 9.82 -2.87
N ALA A 134 -6.02 10.65 -3.91
CA ALA A 134 -5.62 12.06 -3.81
C ALA A 134 -6.48 12.81 -2.78
N LEU A 135 -7.80 12.54 -2.76
CA LEU A 135 -8.71 13.11 -1.77
C LEU A 135 -8.38 12.63 -0.35
N ILE A 136 -8.12 11.34 -0.17
CA ILE A 136 -7.76 10.77 1.13
C ILE A 136 -6.48 11.42 1.67
N TYR A 137 -5.42 11.50 0.88
CA TYR A 137 -4.15 12.09 1.31
C TYR A 137 -4.27 13.60 1.55
N ARG A 138 -5.04 14.32 0.72
CA ARG A 138 -5.33 15.74 0.96
C ARG A 138 -6.04 15.96 2.29
N ASN A 139 -7.07 15.16 2.59
CA ASN A 139 -7.79 15.26 3.85
C ASN A 139 -6.91 14.89 5.05
N MET A 140 -6.02 13.89 4.91
CA MET A 140 -5.02 13.59 5.94
C MET A 140 -4.05 14.77 6.16
N ALA A 141 -3.66 15.47 5.09
CA ALA A 141 -2.77 16.62 5.20
C ALA A 141 -3.47 17.81 5.87
N ILE A 142 -4.76 18.03 5.59
CA ILE A 142 -5.59 19.01 6.30
C ILE A 142 -5.70 18.64 7.78
N LEU A 143 -5.95 17.37 8.12
CA LEU A 143 -5.96 16.90 9.51
C LEU A 143 -4.61 17.14 10.20
N GLY A 144 -3.49 16.98 9.49
CA GLY A 144 -2.16 17.31 10.02
C GLY A 144 -1.97 18.79 10.34
N VAL A 145 -2.62 19.67 9.58
CA VAL A 145 -2.58 21.13 9.77
C VAL A 145 -3.54 21.61 10.86
N GLU A 146 -4.79 21.12 10.84
CA GLU A 146 -5.86 21.54 11.75
C GLU A 146 -5.77 20.82 13.11
N GLY A 147 -5.05 19.71 13.17
CA GLY A 147 -4.84 18.91 14.37
C GLY A 147 -6.04 18.02 14.72
N PHE A 148 -5.99 17.43 15.92
CA PHE A 148 -6.97 16.44 16.38
C PHE A 148 -8.40 17.00 16.52
N SER A 149 -8.59 18.32 16.55
CA SER A 149 -9.90 18.97 16.59
C SER A 149 -10.72 18.79 15.32
N ALA A 150 -10.08 18.47 14.20
CA ALA A 150 -10.76 18.21 12.92
C ALA A 150 -11.21 16.74 12.76
N LEU A 151 -10.90 15.87 13.73
CA LEU A 151 -11.34 14.48 13.69
C LEU A 151 -12.83 14.35 14.09
N PRO A 152 -13.57 13.40 13.48
CA PRO A 152 -14.92 13.07 13.89
C PRO A 152 -15.02 12.72 15.38
N GLN A 153 -16.18 13.01 15.98
CA GLN A 153 -16.46 12.63 17.37
C GLN A 153 -16.23 11.11 17.56
N HIS A 154 -15.62 10.75 18.70
CA HIS A 154 -15.24 9.37 19.05
C HIS A 154 -14.16 8.69 18.19
N CYS A 155 -13.61 9.34 17.16
CA CYS A 155 -12.57 8.73 16.31
C CYS A 155 -11.34 8.28 17.13
N LEU A 156 -10.83 9.13 18.01
CA LEU A 156 -9.70 8.79 18.88
C LEU A 156 -10.01 7.65 19.86
N GLN A 157 -11.24 7.61 20.38
CA GLN A 157 -11.68 6.53 21.27
C GLN A 157 -11.72 5.19 20.55
N LEU A 158 -12.23 5.17 19.32
CA LEU A 158 -12.22 3.98 18.47
C LEU A 158 -10.80 3.56 18.11
N CYS A 159 -9.92 4.49 17.72
CA CYS A 159 -8.51 4.20 17.45
C CYS A 159 -7.83 3.58 18.68
N ALA A 160 -8.05 4.14 19.87
CA ALA A 160 -7.50 3.61 21.11
C ALA A 160 -8.07 2.22 21.45
N ALA A 161 -9.37 2.01 21.25
CA ALA A 161 -10.02 0.72 21.48
C ALA A 161 -9.50 -0.38 20.53
N PHE A 162 -9.38 -0.09 19.22
CA PHE A 162 -8.82 -1.03 18.25
C PHE A 162 -7.32 -1.26 18.46
N PHE A 163 -6.57 -0.24 18.88
CA PHE A 163 -5.17 -0.41 19.26
C PHE A 163 -5.04 -1.32 20.49
N ALA A 164 -5.83 -1.09 21.54
CA ALA A 164 -5.87 -1.95 22.71
C ALA A 164 -6.27 -3.38 22.34
N PHE A 165 -7.31 -3.56 21.51
CA PHE A 165 -7.70 -4.87 20.99
C PHE A 165 -6.55 -5.55 20.24
N ALA A 166 -5.85 -4.83 19.37
CA ALA A 166 -4.73 -5.39 18.61
C ALA A 166 -3.57 -5.81 19.53
N VAL A 167 -3.22 -4.99 20.51
CA VAL A 167 -2.18 -5.31 21.51
C VAL A 167 -2.59 -6.53 22.33
N LEU A 168 -3.82 -6.54 22.88
CA LEU A 168 -4.33 -7.64 23.69
C LEU A 168 -4.44 -8.94 22.89
N ALA A 169 -4.89 -8.90 21.65
CA ALA A 169 -4.98 -10.07 20.78
C ALA A 169 -3.59 -10.65 20.48
N ASN A 170 -2.61 -9.82 20.15
CA ASN A 170 -1.24 -10.30 19.91
C ASN A 170 -0.62 -10.87 21.19
N LEU A 171 -0.75 -10.18 22.34
CA LEU A 171 -0.27 -10.70 23.62
C LEU A 171 -0.95 -12.02 23.99
N ALA A 172 -2.27 -12.11 23.84
CA ALA A 172 -3.00 -13.35 24.08
C ALA A 172 -2.47 -14.48 23.19
N ARG A 173 -2.19 -14.20 21.91
CA ARG A 173 -1.62 -15.20 21.01
C ARG A 173 -0.23 -15.68 21.46
N ASP A 174 0.60 -14.79 21.97
CA ASP A 174 1.97 -15.12 22.41
C ASP A 174 2.00 -15.88 23.74
N PHE A 175 1.09 -15.58 24.66
CA PHE A 175 1.01 -16.25 25.97
C PHE A 175 0.18 -17.54 25.97
N LEU A 176 -0.78 -17.70 25.06
CA LEU A 176 -1.61 -18.91 25.02
C LEU A 176 -0.86 -20.11 24.42
N PRO A 177 -1.11 -21.33 24.92
CA PRO A 177 -0.55 -22.53 24.33
C PRO A 177 -0.99 -22.67 22.86
N ARG A 178 -0.12 -23.21 22.00
CA ARG A 178 -0.28 -23.32 20.53
C ARG A 178 -1.64 -23.86 20.05
N ARG A 179 -2.36 -24.63 20.87
CA ARG A 179 -3.70 -25.13 20.53
C ARG A 179 -4.76 -24.03 20.58
N LEU A 180 -4.72 -23.15 21.58
CA LEU A 180 -5.65 -22.01 21.68
C LEU A 180 -5.16 -20.79 20.90
N GLY A 181 -3.84 -20.56 20.81
CA GLY A 181 -3.26 -19.45 20.05
C GLY A 181 -3.58 -19.45 18.55
N ARG A 182 -3.97 -20.59 17.97
CA ARG A 182 -4.42 -20.70 16.56
C ARG A 182 -5.80 -20.07 16.30
N PHE A 183 -6.63 -19.92 17.33
CA PHE A 183 -7.97 -19.35 17.21
C PHE A 183 -8.01 -17.84 17.47
N VAL A 184 -6.89 -17.26 17.90
CA VAL A 184 -6.81 -15.83 18.19
C VAL A 184 -6.82 -15.06 16.87
N PRO A 185 -7.72 -14.07 16.68
CA PRO A 185 -7.76 -13.28 15.47
C PRO A 185 -6.44 -12.54 15.26
N LEU A 186 -6.06 -12.39 14.00
CA LEU A 186 -4.87 -11.67 13.55
C LEU A 186 -5.27 -10.24 13.19
N PRO A 187 -5.00 -9.23 14.05
CA PRO A 187 -5.47 -7.86 13.80
C PRO A 187 -4.95 -7.29 12.49
N MET A 188 -3.71 -7.63 12.12
CA MET A 188 -3.10 -7.25 10.83
C MET A 188 -3.89 -7.77 9.63
N ALA A 189 -4.31 -9.03 9.65
CA ALA A 189 -5.09 -9.62 8.56
C ALA A 189 -6.50 -9.02 8.48
N MET A 190 -7.10 -8.70 9.63
CA MET A 190 -8.40 -8.04 9.70
C MET A 190 -8.36 -6.61 9.15
N ALA A 191 -7.27 -5.88 9.37
CA ALA A 191 -7.16 -4.48 8.98
C ALA A 191 -7.15 -4.25 7.46
N VAL A 192 -6.65 -5.21 6.67
CA VAL A 192 -6.51 -5.04 5.21
C VAL A 192 -7.85 -4.85 4.50
N PRO A 193 -8.88 -5.71 4.71
CA PRO A 193 -10.20 -5.48 4.13
C PRO A 193 -10.90 -4.21 4.60
N PHE A 194 -10.67 -3.76 5.84
CA PHE A 194 -11.20 -2.48 6.32
C PHE A 194 -10.65 -1.28 5.54
N LEU A 195 -9.42 -1.40 5.00
CA LEU A 195 -8.79 -0.35 4.21
C LEU A 195 -9.14 -0.41 2.72
N VAL A 196 -9.15 -1.62 2.14
CA VAL A 196 -9.32 -1.82 0.68
C VAL A 196 -10.80 -1.89 0.28
N GLY A 197 -11.64 -2.49 1.13
CA GLY A 197 -13.07 -2.64 0.89
C GLY A 197 -13.57 -4.07 1.12
N ALA A 198 -14.89 -4.21 1.21
CA ALA A 198 -15.56 -5.47 1.52
C ALA A 198 -15.32 -6.57 0.47
N SER A 199 -15.16 -6.21 -0.80
CA SER A 199 -14.83 -7.18 -1.86
C SER A 199 -13.54 -7.94 -1.55
N PHE A 200 -12.53 -7.24 -1.03
CA PHE A 200 -11.27 -7.88 -0.65
C PHE A 200 -11.44 -8.88 0.51
N ALA A 201 -12.38 -8.63 1.44
CA ALA A 201 -12.70 -9.60 2.49
C ALA A 201 -13.29 -10.89 1.91
N ILE A 202 -14.16 -10.77 0.90
CA ILE A 202 -14.78 -11.92 0.23
C ILE A 202 -13.70 -12.72 -0.49
N ASP A 203 -12.82 -12.06 -1.25
CA ASP A 203 -11.72 -12.70 -1.97
C ASP A 203 -10.77 -13.43 -1.01
N MET A 204 -10.40 -12.80 0.12
CA MET A 204 -9.60 -13.45 1.16
C MET A 204 -10.30 -14.67 1.77
N CYS A 205 -11.62 -14.60 1.98
CA CYS A 205 -12.41 -15.71 2.52
C CYS A 205 -12.43 -16.90 1.53
N VAL A 206 -12.73 -16.64 0.26
CA VAL A 206 -12.73 -17.64 -0.81
C VAL A 206 -11.34 -18.26 -0.97
N GLY A 207 -10.30 -17.44 -1.04
CA GLY A 207 -8.91 -17.91 -1.12
C GLY A 207 -8.51 -18.78 0.08
N SER A 208 -8.91 -18.38 1.30
CA SER A 208 -8.65 -19.17 2.51
C SER A 208 -9.39 -20.50 2.51
N LEU A 209 -10.62 -20.55 1.99
CA LEU A 209 -11.41 -21.77 1.86
C LEU A 209 -10.76 -22.74 0.85
N VAL A 210 -10.28 -22.23 -0.29
CA VAL A 210 -9.54 -23.03 -1.27
C VAL A 210 -8.26 -23.62 -0.65
N VAL A 211 -7.50 -22.80 0.07
CA VAL A 211 -6.28 -23.23 0.78
C VAL A 211 -6.60 -24.29 1.84
N PHE A 212 -7.69 -24.11 2.59
CA PHE A 212 -8.12 -25.06 3.61
C PHE A 212 -8.48 -26.43 2.99
N LEU A 213 -9.26 -26.44 1.90
CA LEU A 213 -9.61 -27.67 1.18
C LEU A 213 -8.37 -28.36 0.59
N TRP A 214 -7.43 -27.60 0.05
CA TRP A 214 -6.19 -28.14 -0.49
C TRP A 214 -5.33 -28.78 0.60
N HIS A 215 -5.18 -28.12 1.75
CA HIS A 215 -4.47 -28.68 2.90
C HIS A 215 -5.13 -29.96 3.43
N TRP A 216 -6.46 -30.06 3.33
CA TRP A 216 -7.20 -31.24 3.74
C TRP A 216 -6.97 -32.44 2.80
N LEU A 217 -6.81 -32.19 1.50
CA LEU A 217 -6.54 -33.22 0.49
C LEU A 217 -5.07 -33.65 0.45
N ASP A 218 -4.13 -32.70 0.43
CA ASP A 218 -2.72 -32.99 0.14
C ASP A 218 -1.75 -32.01 0.84
N GLY A 219 -1.66 -32.13 2.17
CA GLY A 219 -0.98 -31.16 3.04
C GLY A 219 0.51 -30.92 2.77
N LYS A 220 1.26 -31.90 2.22
CA LYS A 220 2.70 -31.75 1.93
C LYS A 220 2.97 -30.97 0.64
N LYS A 221 2.16 -31.15 -0.40
CA LYS A 221 2.28 -30.42 -1.67
C LYS A 221 1.67 -29.03 -1.60
N ALA A 222 0.60 -28.88 -0.81
CA ALA A 222 -0.08 -27.61 -0.55
C ALA A 222 0.91 -26.50 -0.16
N ALA A 223 1.78 -26.76 0.83
CA ALA A 223 2.66 -25.74 1.39
C ALA A 223 3.61 -25.09 0.37
N LEU A 224 4.02 -25.82 -0.68
CA LEU A 224 4.92 -25.32 -1.72
C LEU A 224 4.17 -24.74 -2.92
N LEU A 225 3.03 -25.33 -3.29
CA LEU A 225 2.28 -24.94 -4.49
C LEU A 225 1.34 -23.75 -4.24
N ILE A 226 0.84 -23.56 -3.01
CA ILE A 226 -0.07 -22.45 -2.69
C ILE A 226 0.55 -21.09 -3.02
N PRO A 227 1.79 -20.76 -2.59
CA PRO A 227 2.40 -19.47 -2.95
C PRO A 227 2.55 -19.28 -4.48
N ALA A 228 2.90 -20.35 -5.20
CA ALA A 228 3.02 -20.32 -6.65
C ALA A 228 1.68 -20.05 -7.33
N VAL A 229 0.61 -20.77 -6.96
CA VAL A 229 -0.73 -20.57 -7.52
C VAL A 229 -1.27 -19.18 -7.16
N ALA A 230 -1.11 -18.74 -5.91
CA ALA A 230 -1.54 -17.41 -5.48
C ALA A 230 -0.82 -16.30 -6.26
N SER A 231 0.50 -16.41 -6.44
CA SER A 231 1.28 -15.45 -7.24
C SER A 231 0.83 -15.43 -8.71
N GLY A 232 0.48 -16.60 -9.26
CA GLY A 232 -0.05 -16.73 -10.62
C GLY A 232 -1.42 -16.07 -10.78
N LEU A 233 -2.32 -16.20 -9.80
CA LEU A 233 -3.63 -15.53 -9.81
C LEU A 233 -3.49 -14.01 -9.74
N ILE A 234 -2.60 -13.50 -8.87
CA ILE A 234 -2.32 -12.05 -8.77
C ILE A 234 -1.72 -11.52 -10.08
N CYS A 235 -0.75 -12.24 -10.66
CA CYS A 235 -0.15 -11.87 -11.94
C CYS A 235 -1.19 -11.91 -13.08
N GLY A 236 -2.07 -12.92 -13.07
CA GLY A 236 -3.16 -13.08 -14.05
C GLY A 236 -4.14 -11.91 -14.04
N ASP A 237 -4.52 -11.42 -12.87
CA ASP A 237 -5.35 -10.21 -12.73
C ASP A 237 -4.65 -8.99 -13.37
N GLY A 238 -3.35 -8.83 -13.11
CA GLY A 238 -2.52 -7.80 -13.74
C GLY A 238 -2.47 -7.89 -15.28
N ILE A 239 -2.39 -9.10 -15.84
CA ILE A 239 -2.42 -9.30 -17.30
C ILE A 239 -3.75 -8.85 -17.90
N TRP A 240 -4.87 -9.02 -17.20
CA TRP A 240 -6.19 -8.62 -17.69
C TRP A 240 -6.41 -7.09 -17.71
N ILE A 241 -5.63 -6.34 -16.94
CA ILE A 241 -5.62 -4.87 -16.97
C ILE A 241 -5.15 -4.36 -18.33
N PHE A 242 -4.25 -5.07 -19.03
CA PHE A 242 -3.72 -4.61 -20.31
C PHE A 242 -4.78 -4.61 -21.44
N PRO A 243 -5.48 -5.73 -21.73
CA PRO A 243 -6.58 -5.73 -22.70
C PRO A 243 -7.69 -4.74 -22.33
N SER A 244 -8.07 -4.67 -21.06
CA SER A 244 -9.12 -3.73 -20.62
C SER A 244 -8.72 -2.27 -20.83
N SER A 245 -7.45 -1.93 -20.59
CA SER A 245 -6.90 -0.61 -20.90
C SER A 245 -6.89 -0.31 -22.40
N LEU A 246 -6.56 -1.29 -23.24
CA LEU A 246 -6.60 -1.14 -24.70
C LEU A 246 -8.03 -0.94 -25.22
N LEU A 247 -9.00 -1.68 -24.69
CA LEU A 247 -10.43 -1.51 -24.99
C LEU A 247 -10.94 -0.13 -24.55
N ALA A 248 -10.50 0.35 -23.38
CA ALA A 248 -10.83 1.68 -22.88
C ALA A 248 -10.23 2.79 -23.77
N LEU A 249 -8.98 2.65 -24.21
CA LEU A 249 -8.32 3.56 -25.17
C LEU A 249 -9.03 3.58 -26.52
N ALA A 250 -9.48 2.42 -27.00
CA ALA A 250 -10.26 2.29 -28.23
C ALA A 250 -11.70 2.84 -28.12
N LYS A 251 -12.11 3.35 -26.94
CA LYS A 251 -13.46 3.84 -26.62
C LYS A 251 -14.56 2.82 -26.95
N ILE A 252 -14.24 1.53 -26.92
CA ILE A 252 -15.19 0.46 -27.18
C ILE A 252 -16.16 0.43 -26.01
N LYS A 253 -17.44 0.71 -26.28
CA LYS A 253 -18.48 0.63 -25.26
C LYS A 253 -18.65 -0.84 -24.86
N PRO A 254 -18.62 -1.17 -23.56
CA PRO A 254 -18.87 -2.53 -23.12
C PRO A 254 -20.27 -2.95 -23.60
N PRO A 255 -20.44 -4.17 -24.15
CA PRO A 255 -21.72 -4.64 -24.68
C PRO A 255 -22.79 -4.76 -23.58
N MET A 256 -22.39 -4.81 -22.31
CA MET A 256 -23.27 -4.78 -21.15
C MET A 256 -22.71 -3.82 -20.10
N CYS A 257 -23.52 -2.82 -19.72
CA CYS A 257 -23.23 -1.90 -18.62
C CYS A 257 -24.01 -2.37 -17.38
N MET A 258 -23.39 -3.15 -16.49
CA MET A 258 -24.00 -3.48 -15.20
C MET A 258 -23.72 -2.34 -14.22
N LYS A 259 -24.75 -1.55 -13.93
CA LYS A 259 -24.73 -0.51 -12.90
C LYS A 259 -25.42 -1.06 -11.66
N PHE A 260 -24.65 -1.41 -10.65
CA PHE A 260 -25.20 -1.79 -9.34
C PHE A 260 -25.58 -0.52 -8.58
N THR A 261 -26.84 -0.10 -8.71
CA THR A 261 -27.39 0.96 -7.86
C THR A 261 -27.69 0.38 -6.47
N PRO A 262 -27.43 1.13 -5.38
CA PRO A 262 -27.93 0.74 -4.06
C PRO A 262 -29.44 0.56 -4.15
N GLY A 263 -29.96 -0.56 -3.66
CA GLY A 263 -31.41 -0.77 -3.56
C GLY A 263 -32.01 0.33 -2.68
N SER A 264 -33.05 0.98 -3.21
CA SER A 264 -33.89 1.96 -2.52
C SER A 264 -34.53 1.38 -1.27
#